data_AF-K0TK84-F1
#
_entry.id   AF-K0TK84-F1
#
_cell.length_a   1.000
_cell.length_b   1.000
_cell.length_c   1.000
_cell.angle_alpha   90.00
_cell.angle_beta   90.00
_cell.angle_gamma   90.00
#
_symmetry.space_group_name_H-M   'P 1'
#
loop_
_entity.id
_entity.type
_entity.pdbx_description
1 polymer ?
#
loop_
_entity_poly.entity_id
_entity_poly.type
_entity_poly.pdbx_seq_one_letter_code
_entity_poly.pdbx_strand_id
1 'polypeptide(L)'
;MVTADNLRQRRGKKDGAGVAGGSTSADGATSTAAEVTPIQQLRDAHARLVLSRERTAELHHSWRNQLLRVSLLVIFISLHQLQSCIGSCLREIKGFNQSTADGKISGARAIQTVFGMYFYEVLGVVISFLLALFLGTRKDSKRDLDHWSYLMCSALVPVCLGFYFQSQDVGCMEEATPEEETAKRQFPAVVIYHTITTLAFWFMQSGRDQCENHVKIVEESIRDFVRMDKKMELKRQKMKQAGRKER
;
A
#
# COMPACT_ATOMS: atom_id res chain seq x y z
N MET A 1 -8.66 -17.98 5.10
CA MET A 1 -9.32 -18.97 4.23
C MET A 1 -10.10 -18.18 3.20
N VAL A 2 -9.48 -17.89 2.05
CA VAL A 2 -10.07 -17.09 0.96
C VAL A 2 -10.20 -18.03 -0.22
N THR A 3 -11.44 -18.31 -0.60
CA THR A 3 -11.80 -19.20 -1.70
C THR A 3 -11.36 -18.59 -3.03
N ALA A 4 -10.43 -19.29 -3.68
CA ALA A 4 -10.01 -19.01 -5.04
C ALA A 4 -11.06 -19.56 -6.00
N ASP A 5 -12.12 -18.80 -6.26
CA ASP A 5 -13.09 -19.16 -7.28
C ASP A 5 -13.46 -17.95 -8.15
N ASN A 6 -13.41 -18.18 -9.46
CA ASN A 6 -13.95 -17.35 -10.55
C ASN A 6 -13.18 -16.09 -10.98
N LEU A 7 -11.94 -16.26 -11.45
CA LEU A 7 -11.45 -15.43 -12.56
C LEU A 7 -12.01 -15.98 -13.88
N ARG A 8 -13.31 -15.75 -14.09
CA ARG A 8 -13.97 -15.99 -15.37
C ARG A 8 -13.40 -15.00 -16.39
N GLN A 9 -12.49 -15.47 -17.23
CA GLN A 9 -11.95 -14.74 -18.38
C GLN A 9 -13.10 -14.18 -19.22
N ARG A 10 -13.35 -12.88 -19.09
CA ARG A 10 -14.33 -12.15 -19.90
C ARG A 10 -13.71 -11.97 -21.29
N ARG A 11 -13.89 -12.99 -22.14
CA ARG A 11 -13.59 -12.93 -23.58
C ARG A 11 -14.31 -11.71 -24.14
N GLY A 12 -13.55 -10.73 -24.64
CA GLY A 12 -14.06 -9.48 -25.18
C GLY A 12 -15.11 -9.76 -26.25
N LYS A 13 -16.36 -9.40 -25.95
CA LYS A 13 -17.44 -9.33 -26.92
C LYS A 13 -17.23 -8.05 -27.71
N LYS A 14 -16.77 -8.20 -28.95
CA LYS A 14 -16.61 -7.13 -29.94
C LYS A 14 -18.01 -6.83 -30.48
N ASP A 15 -18.74 -5.95 -29.79
CA ASP A 15 -19.99 -5.42 -30.32
C ASP A 15 -19.65 -4.40 -31.42
N GLY A 16 -20.09 -4.73 -32.63
CA GLY A 16 -20.00 -3.86 -33.79
C GLY A 16 -21.08 -2.79 -33.77
N ALA A 17 -20.69 -1.57 -34.13
CA ALA A 17 -21.57 -0.58 -34.74
C ALA A 17 -20.82 0.01 -35.93
N GLY A 18 -21.50 0.00 -37.08
CA GLY A 18 -20.90 0.09 -38.39
C GLY A 18 -20.38 1.46 -38.80
N VAL A 19 -19.42 1.43 -39.71
CA VAL A 19 -19.18 2.49 -40.69
C VAL A 19 -19.04 1.80 -42.04
N ALA A 20 -19.94 2.16 -42.95
CA ALA A 20 -19.98 1.73 -44.33
C ALA A 20 -18.94 2.48 -45.16
N GLY A 21 -18.36 1.78 -46.15
CA GLY A 21 -17.79 2.42 -47.35
C GLY A 21 -16.35 2.01 -47.65
N GLY A 22 -16.16 1.30 -48.76
CA GLY A 22 -14.86 1.20 -49.43
C GLY A 22 -14.46 -0.21 -49.83
N SER A 23 -14.94 -0.67 -51.00
CA SER A 23 -14.41 -1.84 -51.68
C SER A 23 -12.98 -1.61 -52.13
N THR A 24 -12.05 -2.51 -51.79
CA THR A 24 -10.94 -2.89 -52.67
C THR A 24 -10.33 -4.22 -52.20
N SER A 25 -10.45 -5.19 -53.10
CA SER A 25 -9.50 -6.27 -53.40
C SER A 25 -9.07 -7.22 -52.29
N ALA A 26 -9.64 -8.42 -52.40
CA ALA A 26 -9.10 -9.65 -51.88
C ALA A 26 -7.73 -9.96 -52.52
N ASP A 27 -6.69 -9.99 -51.71
CA ASP A 27 -5.51 -10.83 -51.96
C ASP A 27 -5.37 -11.81 -50.80
N GLY A 28 -5.83 -13.03 -51.07
CA GLY A 28 -5.69 -14.18 -50.19
C GLY A 28 -4.23 -14.64 -50.15
N ALA A 29 -3.43 -14.02 -49.30
CA ALA A 29 -2.18 -14.62 -48.83
C ALA A 29 -2.52 -15.58 -47.68
N THR A 30 -2.70 -16.85 -48.01
CA THR A 30 -2.76 -17.96 -47.06
C THR A 30 -1.40 -18.06 -46.36
N SER A 31 -1.18 -17.23 -45.33
CA SER A 31 0.02 -17.34 -44.52
C SER A 31 -0.06 -18.70 -43.83
N THR A 32 0.79 -19.63 -44.26
CA THR A 32 1.09 -20.86 -43.53
C THR A 32 1.63 -20.43 -42.18
N ALA A 33 0.73 -20.30 -41.20
CA ALA A 33 1.06 -19.97 -39.83
C ALA A 33 1.98 -21.08 -39.32
N ALA A 34 3.28 -20.77 -39.28
CA ALA A 34 4.28 -21.67 -38.73
C ALA A 34 3.79 -22.12 -37.35
N GLU A 35 3.67 -23.43 -37.16
CA GLU A 35 3.14 -24.03 -35.95
C GLU A 35 4.00 -23.58 -34.75
N VAL A 36 3.46 -22.68 -33.93
CA VAL A 36 4.20 -22.11 -32.80
C VAL A 36 4.41 -23.22 -31.79
N THR A 37 5.68 -23.61 -31.59
CA THR A 37 6.02 -24.65 -30.62
C THR A 37 5.57 -24.24 -29.21
N PRO A 38 5.08 -25.18 -28.36
CA PRO A 38 4.64 -24.89 -26.99
C PRO A 38 5.70 -24.18 -26.14
N ILE A 39 6.99 -24.46 -26.39
CA ILE A 39 8.10 -23.82 -25.69
C ILE A 39 8.24 -22.34 -26.05
N GLN A 40 7.93 -21.96 -27.29
CA GLN A 40 7.95 -20.57 -27.73
C GLN A 40 6.81 -19.78 -27.04
N GLN A 41 5.63 -20.38 -26.94
CA GLN A 41 4.50 -19.77 -26.22
C GLN A 41 4.83 -19.51 -24.74
N LEU A 42 5.53 -20.45 -24.08
CA LEU A 42 5.96 -20.28 -22.70
C LEU A 42 7.03 -19.20 -22.54
N ARG A 43 7.98 -19.10 -23.47
CA ARG A 43 9.00 -18.04 -23.46
C ARG A 43 8.37 -16.66 -23.66
N ASP A 44 7.42 -16.54 -24.57
CA ASP A 44 6.68 -15.30 -24.79
C ASP A 44 5.85 -14.93 -23.54
N ALA A 45 5.21 -15.92 -22.89
CA ALA A 45 4.50 -15.72 -21.64
C ALA A 45 5.44 -15.26 -20.52
N HIS A 46 6.63 -15.86 -20.39
CA HIS A 46 7.65 -15.46 -19.43
C HIS A 46 8.10 -14.02 -19.66
N ALA A 47 8.42 -13.64 -20.90
CA ALA A 47 8.82 -12.27 -21.24
C ALA A 47 7.73 -11.25 -20.86
N ARG A 48 6.45 -11.57 -21.11
CA ARG A 48 5.32 -10.73 -20.70
C ARG A 48 5.20 -10.61 -19.19
N LEU A 49 5.41 -11.70 -18.44
CA LEU A 49 5.37 -11.68 -16.98
C LEU A 49 6.51 -10.86 -16.38
N VAL A 50 7.72 -10.97 -16.92
CA VAL A 50 8.87 -10.13 -16.49
C VAL A 50 8.58 -8.65 -16.71
N LEU A 51 8.08 -8.29 -17.90
CA LEU A 51 7.71 -6.90 -18.20
C LEU A 51 6.52 -6.42 -17.34
N SER A 52 5.57 -7.30 -17.01
CA SER A 52 4.51 -6.98 -16.05
C SER A 52 5.05 -6.75 -14.64
N ARG A 53 6.06 -7.53 -14.21
CA ARG A 53 6.71 -7.37 -12.91
C ARG A 53 7.40 -6.02 -12.78
N GLU A 54 8.13 -5.61 -13.81
CA GLU A 54 8.80 -4.30 -13.87
C GLU A 54 7.80 -3.15 -13.78
N ARG A 55 6.72 -3.19 -14.57
CA ARG A 55 5.65 -2.18 -14.50
C ARG A 55 4.98 -2.12 -13.13
N THR A 56 4.75 -3.27 -12.49
CA THR A 56 4.21 -3.32 -11.13
C THR A 56 5.17 -2.69 -10.11
N ALA A 57 6.48 -2.91 -10.26
CA ALA A 57 7.48 -2.27 -9.41
C ALA A 57 7.51 -0.74 -9.59
N GLU A 58 7.45 -0.24 -10.83
CA GLU A 58 7.33 1.19 -11.12
C GLU A 58 6.05 1.80 -10.53
N LEU A 59 4.93 1.09 -10.66
CA LEU A 59 3.65 1.50 -10.09
C LEU A 59 3.71 1.59 -8.56
N HIS A 60 4.28 0.57 -7.90
CA HIS A 60 4.50 0.58 -6.45
C HIS A 60 5.40 1.75 -6.01
N HIS A 61 6.45 2.03 -6.79
CA HIS A 61 7.34 3.14 -6.53
C HIS A 61 6.60 4.49 -6.60
N SER A 62 5.78 4.68 -7.63
CA SER A 62 4.94 5.86 -7.80
C SER A 62 3.93 6.02 -6.64
N TRP A 63 3.22 4.95 -6.29
CA TRP A 63 2.28 4.94 -5.15
C TRP A 63 2.95 5.31 -3.84
N ARG A 64 4.13 4.75 -3.57
CA ARG A 64 4.91 5.08 -2.37
C ARG A 64 5.27 6.55 -2.30
N ASN A 65 5.68 7.16 -3.42
CA ASN A 65 5.98 8.59 -3.47
C ASN A 65 4.73 9.45 -3.25
N GLN A 66 3.56 9.04 -3.77
CA GLN A 66 2.31 9.74 -3.51
C GLN A 66 1.89 9.62 -2.04
N LEU A 67 1.98 8.42 -1.46
CA LEU A 67 1.75 8.24 -0.02
C LEU A 67 2.68 9.14 0.78
N LEU A 68 3.98 9.19 0.46
CA LEU A 68 4.93 10.08 1.15
C LEU A 68 4.48 11.55 1.09
N ARG A 69 4.05 12.05 -0.06
CA ARG A 69 3.53 13.43 -0.18
C ARG A 69 2.32 13.66 0.72
N VAL A 70 1.39 12.71 0.75
CA VAL A 70 0.22 12.78 1.64
C VAL A 70 0.67 12.72 3.11
N SER A 71 1.68 11.95 3.48
CA SER A 71 2.19 11.90 4.86
C SER A 71 2.70 13.26 5.33
N LEU A 72 3.35 14.04 4.45
CA LEU A 72 3.80 15.39 4.77
C LEU A 72 2.61 16.32 5.03
N LEU A 73 1.55 16.21 4.23
CA LEU A 73 0.30 16.96 4.46
C LEU A 73 -0.34 16.58 5.80
N VAL A 74 -0.38 15.30 6.14
CA VAL A 74 -0.91 14.83 7.44
C VAL A 74 -0.08 15.39 8.59
N ILE A 75 1.26 15.43 8.48
CA ILE A 75 2.12 16.08 9.48
C ILE A 75 1.74 17.54 9.67
N PHE A 76 1.56 18.30 8.58
CA PHE A 76 1.15 19.71 8.66
C PHE A 76 -0.21 19.88 9.35
N ILE A 77 -1.19 19.03 9.01
CA ILE A 77 -2.52 19.05 9.63
C ILE A 77 -2.41 18.75 11.14
N SER A 78 -1.64 17.72 11.52
CA SER A 78 -1.43 17.36 12.93
C SER A 78 -0.72 18.46 13.71
N LEU A 79 0.30 19.11 13.13
CA LEU A 79 0.97 20.26 13.74
C LEU A 79 0.03 21.45 13.90
N HIS A 80 -0.81 21.73 12.90
CA HIS A 80 -1.78 22.81 12.95
C HIS A 80 -2.84 22.57 14.05
N GLN A 81 -3.35 21.34 14.16
CA GLN A 81 -4.26 20.93 15.24
C GLN A 81 -3.59 21.10 16.61
N LEU A 82 -2.36 20.60 16.77
CA LEU A 82 -1.59 20.73 18.01
C LEU A 82 -1.38 22.21 18.39
N GLN A 83 -0.98 23.07 17.44
CA GLN A 83 -0.77 24.49 17.68
C GLN A 83 -2.08 25.19 18.09
N SER A 84 -3.19 24.86 17.43
CA SER A 84 -4.51 25.43 17.73
C SER A 84 -4.97 25.05 19.14
N CYS A 85 -4.81 23.78 19.51
CA CYS A 85 -5.15 23.27 20.84
C CYS A 85 -4.30 23.93 21.95
N ILE A 86 -2.97 23.93 21.80
CA ILE A 86 -2.06 24.57 22.76
C ILE A 86 -2.39 26.06 22.88
N GLY A 87 -2.64 26.73 21.76
CA GLY A 87 -2.99 28.16 21.73
C GLY A 87 -4.31 28.47 22.45
N SER A 88 -5.30 27.60 22.39
CA SER A 88 -6.55 27.78 23.15
C SER A 88 -6.31 27.63 24.65
N CYS A 89 -5.68 26.55 25.09
CA CYS A 89 -5.44 26.29 26.51
C CYS A 89 -4.51 27.32 27.15
N LEU A 90 -3.50 27.82 26.44
CA LEU A 90 -2.68 28.93 26.96
C LEU A 90 -3.48 30.22 27.13
N ARG A 91 -4.45 30.51 26.26
CA ARG A 91 -5.36 31.65 26.43
C ARG A 91 -6.29 31.45 27.62
N GLU A 92 -6.81 30.25 27.82
CA GLU A 92 -7.66 29.90 28.97
C GLU A 92 -6.91 30.01 30.30
N ILE A 93 -5.71 29.42 30.40
CA ILE A 93 -4.85 29.52 31.60
C ILE A 93 -4.50 30.98 31.89
N LYS A 94 -4.20 31.76 30.85
CA LYS A 94 -3.91 33.19 31.00
C LYS A 94 -5.14 33.96 31.49
N GLY A 95 -6.32 33.68 30.94
CA GLY A 95 -7.59 34.26 31.36
C GLY A 95 -7.88 33.95 32.83
N PHE A 96 -7.76 32.69 33.24
CA PHE A 96 -7.93 32.26 34.63
C PHE A 96 -6.97 32.96 35.59
N ASN A 97 -5.68 33.05 35.23
CA ASN A 97 -4.67 33.73 36.05
C ASN A 97 -4.91 35.25 36.16
N GLN A 98 -5.70 35.84 35.26
CA GLN A 98 -6.10 37.25 35.31
C GLN A 98 -7.38 37.44 36.12
N SER A 99 -8.32 36.50 36.08
CA SER A 99 -9.60 36.59 36.81
C SER A 99 -9.47 36.27 38.29
N THR A 100 -8.53 35.39 38.67
CA THR A 100 -8.42 34.88 40.04
C THR A 100 -7.22 35.50 40.75
N ALA A 101 -7.48 36.32 41.79
CA ALA A 101 -6.44 36.97 42.59
C ALA A 101 -5.67 35.97 43.47
N ASP A 102 -6.37 34.94 43.98
CA ASP A 102 -5.81 33.88 44.82
C ASP A 102 -5.57 32.60 44.00
N GLY A 103 -4.33 32.11 43.97
CA GLY A 103 -4.00 30.81 43.39
C GLY A 103 -3.60 30.82 41.90
N LYS A 104 -2.71 31.72 41.50
CA LYS A 104 -2.10 31.69 40.15
C LYS A 104 -1.46 30.34 39.86
N ILE A 105 -1.77 29.78 38.68
CA ILE A 105 -1.13 28.55 38.21
C ILE A 105 0.32 28.86 37.81
N SER A 106 1.26 28.19 38.48
CA SER A 106 2.68 28.22 38.11
C SER A 106 2.88 27.71 36.67
N GLY A 107 3.81 28.33 35.94
CA GLY A 107 4.10 27.96 34.55
C GLY A 107 4.46 26.47 34.37
N ALA A 108 5.14 25.86 35.35
CA ALA A 108 5.46 24.43 35.29
C ALA A 108 4.19 23.55 35.34
N ARG A 109 3.20 23.91 36.17
CA ARG A 109 1.93 23.20 36.26
C ARG A 109 1.09 23.42 35.01
N ALA A 110 1.10 24.63 34.45
CA ALA A 110 0.45 24.92 33.18
C ALA A 110 1.00 24.04 32.05
N ILE A 111 2.33 23.90 31.93
CA ILE A 111 2.97 23.03 30.94
C ILE A 111 2.57 21.57 31.17
N GLN A 112 2.60 21.09 32.41
CA GLN A 112 2.20 19.72 32.73
C GLN A 112 0.75 19.44 32.33
N THR A 113 -0.17 20.37 32.59
CA THR A 113 -1.58 20.27 32.19
C THR A 113 -1.73 20.25 30.67
N VAL A 114 -1.05 21.16 29.96
CA VAL A 114 -1.05 21.22 28.49
C VAL A 114 -0.57 19.89 27.89
N PHE A 115 0.58 19.38 28.33
CA PHE A 115 1.10 18.11 27.81
C PHE A 115 0.27 16.90 28.20
N GLY A 116 -0.34 16.90 29.39
CA GLY A 116 -1.21 15.82 29.84
C GLY A 116 -2.48 15.70 28.98
N MET A 117 -3.07 16.83 28.61
CA MET A 117 -4.30 16.85 27.80
C MET A 117 -4.03 16.64 26.31
N TYR A 118 -2.92 17.20 25.80
CA TYR A 118 -2.60 17.15 24.36
C TYR A 118 -1.61 16.04 23.98
N PHE A 119 -1.46 15.03 24.85
CA PHE A 119 -0.52 13.95 24.61
C PHE A 119 -0.85 13.16 23.33
N TYR A 120 -2.14 12.98 23.02
CA TYR A 120 -2.55 12.21 21.85
C TYR A 120 -2.32 12.98 20.53
N GLU A 121 -2.42 14.31 20.51
CA GLU A 121 -2.03 15.11 19.34
C GLU A 121 -0.51 15.04 19.12
N VAL A 122 0.28 15.10 20.19
CA VAL A 122 1.75 14.90 20.12
C VAL A 122 2.08 13.52 19.58
N LEU A 123 1.41 12.47 20.07
CA LEU A 123 1.52 11.12 19.52
C LEU A 123 1.15 11.10 18.03
N GLY A 124 0.09 11.82 17.62
CA GLY A 124 -0.30 11.91 16.23
C GLY A 124 0.79 12.51 15.33
N VAL A 125 1.50 13.54 15.79
CA VAL A 125 2.66 14.10 15.08
C VAL A 125 3.79 13.07 14.99
N VAL A 126 4.10 12.37 16.09
CA VAL A 126 5.14 11.33 16.12
C VAL A 126 4.81 10.18 15.16
N ILE A 127 3.58 9.69 15.18
CA ILE A 127 3.09 8.62 14.30
C ILE A 127 3.20 9.07 12.83
N SER A 128 2.76 10.29 12.52
CA SER A 128 2.83 10.85 11.16
C SER A 128 4.28 10.98 10.67
N PHE A 129 5.19 11.41 11.53
CA PHE A 129 6.63 11.48 11.24
C PHE A 129 7.24 10.09 11.03
N LEU A 130 6.91 9.10 11.87
CA LEU A 130 7.37 7.72 11.70
C LEU A 130 6.85 7.10 10.39
N LEU A 131 5.62 7.41 9.98
CA LEU A 131 5.07 7.01 8.68
C LEU A 131 5.82 7.67 7.53
N ALA A 132 6.09 8.97 7.60
CA ALA A 132 6.88 9.66 6.58
C ALA A 132 8.30 9.06 6.50
N LEU A 133 8.92 8.76 7.65
CA LEU A 133 10.22 8.10 7.71
C LEU A 133 10.17 6.71 7.08
N PHE A 134 9.16 5.90 7.44
CA PHE A 134 8.92 4.59 6.84
C PHE A 134 8.82 4.68 5.32
N LEU A 135 8.00 5.61 4.80
CA LEU A 135 7.79 5.81 3.37
C LEU A 135 9.04 6.34 2.67
N GLY A 136 9.82 7.21 3.31
CA GLY A 136 11.05 7.79 2.77
C GLY A 136 12.24 6.82 2.73
N THR A 137 12.32 5.88 3.68
CA THR A 137 13.41 4.90 3.70
C THR A 137 13.27 3.88 2.59
N ARG A 138 14.03 4.03 1.49
CA ARG A 138 14.17 3.00 0.45
C ARG A 138 15.05 1.87 0.98
N LYS A 139 14.44 0.78 1.41
CA LYS A 139 15.11 -0.51 1.50
C LYS A 139 14.34 -1.50 0.64
N ASP A 140 15.04 -2.18 -0.27
CA ASP A 140 14.53 -3.35 -1.01
C ASP A 140 14.39 -4.57 -0.08
N SER A 141 13.85 -4.35 1.12
CA SER A 141 13.49 -5.41 2.03
C SER A 141 12.35 -6.20 1.41
N LYS A 142 12.48 -7.53 1.35
CA LYS A 142 11.40 -8.43 0.92
C LYS A 142 10.10 -8.22 1.72
N ARG A 143 10.17 -7.61 2.91
CA ARG A 143 9.01 -7.25 3.73
C ARG A 143 9.11 -5.79 4.13
N ASP A 144 8.40 -4.95 3.39
CA ASP A 144 8.33 -3.52 3.68
C ASP A 144 7.72 -3.27 5.09
N LEU A 145 6.71 -4.04 5.48
CA LEU A 145 6.01 -3.89 6.78
C LEU A 145 6.84 -4.29 8.02
N ASP A 146 7.99 -4.95 7.85
CA ASP A 146 8.86 -5.33 8.98
C ASP A 146 9.82 -4.18 9.37
N HIS A 147 9.72 -3.02 8.72
CA HIS A 147 10.56 -1.88 9.04
C HIS A 147 10.24 -1.32 10.43
N TRP A 148 11.28 -1.08 11.24
CA TRP A 148 11.15 -0.67 12.64
C TRP A 148 10.27 0.56 12.84
N SER A 149 10.33 1.56 11.95
CA SER A 149 9.51 2.76 12.06
C SER A 149 8.03 2.48 11.87
N TYR A 150 7.68 1.54 10.98
CA TYR A 150 6.30 1.09 10.79
C TYR A 150 5.81 0.27 11.98
N LEU A 151 6.65 -0.60 12.55
CA LEU A 151 6.31 -1.37 13.75
C LEU A 151 6.03 -0.44 14.94
N MET A 152 6.89 0.55 15.17
CA MET A 152 6.70 1.57 16.21
C MET A 152 5.41 2.36 15.98
N CYS A 153 5.20 2.83 14.74
CA CYS A 153 3.96 3.49 14.36
C CYS A 153 2.72 2.64 14.67
N SER A 154 2.74 1.35 14.30
CA SER A 154 1.62 0.43 14.50
C SER A 154 1.37 0.13 15.98
N ALA A 155 2.42 0.11 16.81
CA ALA A 155 2.29 -0.02 18.27
C ALA A 155 1.72 1.24 18.93
N LEU A 156 2.04 2.42 18.40
CA LEU A 156 1.57 3.71 18.92
C LEU A 156 0.10 4.02 18.54
N VAL A 157 -0.42 3.47 17.45
CA VAL A 157 -1.81 3.71 17.01
C VAL A 157 -2.85 3.27 18.06
N PRO A 158 -2.80 2.04 18.61
CA PRO A 158 -3.70 1.63 19.70
C PRO A 158 -3.57 2.52 20.94
N VAL A 159 -2.35 2.96 21.29
CA VAL A 159 -2.11 3.86 22.42
C VAL A 159 -2.75 5.22 22.16
N CYS A 160 -2.56 5.78 20.97
CA CYS A 160 -3.19 7.03 20.54
C CYS A 160 -4.72 6.93 20.57
N LEU A 161 -5.30 5.80 20.14
CA LEU A 161 -6.74 5.55 20.22
C LEU A 161 -7.22 5.41 21.66
N GLY A 162 -6.45 4.72 22.52
CA GLY A 162 -6.76 4.60 23.95
C GLY A 162 -6.86 5.96 24.62
N PHE A 163 -5.85 6.82 24.41
CA PHE A 163 -5.90 8.20 24.90
C PHE A 163 -7.03 9.01 24.27
N TYR A 164 -7.31 8.81 22.98
CA TYR A 164 -8.43 9.47 22.31
C TYR A 164 -9.77 9.13 22.97
N PHE A 165 -10.05 7.86 23.25
CA PHE A 165 -11.30 7.49 23.91
C PHE A 165 -11.33 7.77 25.41
N GLN A 166 -10.18 7.84 26.08
CA GLN A 166 -10.10 8.10 27.52
C GLN A 166 -10.21 9.57 27.88
N SER A 167 -9.66 10.47 27.07
CA SER A 167 -9.81 11.90 27.32
C SER A 167 -11.26 12.29 27.02
N GLN A 168 -12.06 12.44 28.08
CA GLN A 168 -13.33 13.15 28.01
C GLN A 168 -13.05 14.60 27.57
N ASP A 169 -14.03 15.28 26.97
CA ASP A 169 -13.93 16.70 26.59
C ASP A 169 -13.90 17.59 27.86
N VAL A 170 -12.83 17.46 28.64
CA VAL A 170 -12.49 18.39 29.71
C VAL A 170 -11.74 19.53 29.05
N GLY A 171 -12.40 20.68 28.94
CA GLY A 171 -11.73 21.95 28.65
C GLY A 171 -10.54 22.14 29.58
N CYS A 172 -9.55 22.93 29.16
CA CYS A 172 -8.26 23.01 29.85
C CYS A 172 -8.39 23.48 31.31
N MET A 173 -9.47 24.22 31.60
CA MET A 173 -9.87 24.67 32.93
C MET A 173 -11.40 24.52 33.00
N GLU A 174 -11.87 23.42 33.58
CA GLU A 174 -13.27 23.00 33.56
C GLU A 174 -14.20 23.98 34.32
N GLU A 175 -14.94 24.79 33.57
CA GLU A 175 -16.29 25.28 33.86
C GLU A 175 -16.91 25.74 32.52
N ALA A 176 -16.97 24.83 31.55
CA ALA A 176 -17.66 25.10 30.30
C ALA A 176 -19.16 25.16 30.61
N THR A 177 -19.75 26.35 30.53
CA THR A 177 -21.19 26.52 30.56
C THR A 177 -21.82 25.60 29.51
N PRO A 178 -22.85 24.81 29.87
CA PRO A 178 -23.43 23.77 29.00
C PRO A 178 -24.10 24.30 27.71
N GLU A 179 -24.05 25.61 27.46
CA GLU A 179 -24.65 26.27 26.30
C GLU A 179 -23.69 26.48 25.11
N GLU A 180 -22.36 26.28 25.27
CA GLU A 180 -21.46 26.23 24.10
C GLU A 180 -21.41 24.81 23.51
N GLU A 181 -22.50 24.50 22.83
CA GLU A 181 -22.66 23.32 21.99
C GLU A 181 -21.54 23.21 20.93
N THR A 182 -20.84 22.07 20.94
CA THR A 182 -20.35 21.34 19.75
C THR A 182 -19.01 21.69 19.09
N ALA A 183 -17.94 21.93 19.85
CA ALA A 183 -16.61 21.61 19.33
C ALA A 183 -16.44 20.08 19.23
N LYS A 184 -17.11 19.43 18.27
CA LYS A 184 -17.00 17.98 18.04
C LYS A 184 -15.55 17.63 17.78
N ARG A 185 -14.97 16.86 18.69
CA ARG A 185 -13.59 16.38 18.56
C ARG A 185 -13.41 15.66 17.23
N GLN A 186 -12.42 16.12 16.47
CA GLN A 186 -12.11 15.51 15.17
C GLN A 186 -11.38 14.20 15.39
N PHE A 187 -11.81 13.15 14.69
CA PHE A 187 -11.12 11.87 14.73
C PHE A 187 -9.67 12.03 14.23
N PRO A 188 -8.68 11.39 14.85
CA PRO A 188 -7.27 11.61 14.50
C PRO A 188 -7.00 11.19 13.04
N ALA A 189 -6.74 12.18 12.18
CA ALA A 189 -6.48 11.96 10.75
C ALA A 189 -5.32 10.98 10.53
N VAL A 190 -4.34 10.98 11.44
CA VAL A 190 -3.19 10.07 11.42
C VAL A 190 -3.59 8.59 11.52
N VAL A 191 -4.63 8.24 12.26
CA VAL A 191 -5.09 6.84 12.40
C VAL A 191 -5.72 6.36 11.09
N ILE A 192 -6.54 7.22 10.48
CA ILE A 192 -7.12 6.94 9.15
C ILE A 192 -5.99 6.76 8.13
N TYR A 193 -5.01 7.67 8.15
CA TYR A 193 -3.88 7.63 7.21
C TYR A 193 -2.97 6.40 7.42
N HIS A 194 -2.71 6.00 8.67
CA HIS A 194 -2.01 4.74 8.98
C HIS A 194 -2.75 3.53 8.40
N THR A 195 -4.08 3.50 8.53
CA THR A 195 -4.91 2.42 7.99
C THR A 195 -4.83 2.35 6.47
N ILE A 196 -4.95 3.49 5.79
CA ILE A 196 -4.80 3.59 4.32
C ILE A 196 -3.42 3.09 3.88
N THR A 197 -2.36 3.54 4.57
CA THR A 197 -0.98 3.14 4.27
C THR A 197 -0.79 1.63 4.45
N THR A 198 -1.32 1.07 5.55
CA THR A 198 -1.26 -0.36 5.86
C THR A 198 -1.93 -1.19 4.75
N LEU A 199 -3.16 -0.83 4.36
CA LEU A 199 -3.89 -1.54 3.30
C LEU A 199 -3.19 -1.42 1.95
N ALA A 200 -2.68 -0.24 1.61
CA ALA A 200 -1.94 -0.03 0.36
C ALA A 200 -0.69 -0.92 0.29
N PHE A 201 0.11 -0.96 1.36
CA PHE A 201 1.31 -1.80 1.41
C PHE A 201 0.99 -3.28 1.41
N TRP A 202 -0.06 -3.70 2.12
CA TRP A 202 -0.53 -5.07 2.08
C TRP A 202 -0.92 -5.49 0.64
N PHE A 203 -1.63 -4.63 -0.09
CA PHE A 203 -1.99 -4.89 -1.48
C PHE A 203 -0.76 -4.93 -2.40
N MET A 204 0.17 -3.97 -2.26
CA MET A 204 1.42 -3.96 -3.03
C MET A 204 2.27 -5.20 -2.78
N GLN A 205 2.32 -5.69 -1.54
CA GLN A 205 3.04 -6.91 -1.19
C GLN A 205 2.35 -8.14 -1.80
N SER A 206 1.04 -8.26 -1.63
CA SER A 206 0.25 -9.35 -2.21
C SER A 206 0.40 -9.43 -3.74
N GLY A 207 0.33 -8.28 -4.43
CA GLY A 207 0.52 -8.23 -5.89
C GLY A 207 1.93 -8.61 -6.34
N ARG A 208 2.96 -8.22 -5.56
CA ARG A 208 4.36 -8.61 -5.81
C ARG A 208 4.54 -10.11 -5.65
N ASP A 209 4.04 -10.68 -4.56
CA ASP A 209 4.15 -12.11 -4.26
C ASP A 209 3.44 -12.96 -5.34
N GLN A 210 2.25 -12.54 -5.79
CA GLN A 210 1.56 -13.19 -6.91
C GLN A 210 2.39 -13.15 -8.19
N CYS A 211 2.94 -11.99 -8.55
CA CYS A 211 3.76 -11.84 -9.74
C CYS A 211 5.02 -12.72 -9.70
N GLU A 212 5.72 -12.76 -8.55
CA GLU A 212 6.89 -13.62 -8.36
C GLU A 212 6.54 -15.10 -8.45
N ASN A 213 5.42 -15.53 -7.86
CA ASN A 213 4.95 -16.91 -7.95
C ASN A 213 4.61 -17.30 -9.39
N HIS A 214 3.94 -16.42 -10.16
CA HIS A 214 3.64 -16.70 -11.56
C HIS A 214 4.89 -16.81 -12.43
N VAL A 215 5.87 -15.92 -12.24
CA VAL A 215 7.16 -16.00 -12.94
C VAL A 215 7.85 -17.33 -12.62
N LYS A 216 7.90 -17.72 -11.34
CA LYS A 216 8.52 -18.98 -10.90
C LYS A 216 7.86 -20.20 -11.53
N ILE A 217 6.53 -20.26 -11.56
CA ILE A 217 5.78 -21.38 -12.17
C ILE A 217 6.08 -21.50 -13.66
N VAL A 218 6.13 -20.38 -14.39
CA VAL A 218 6.45 -20.40 -15.83
C VAL A 218 7.91 -20.80 -16.06
N GLU A 219 8.84 -20.32 -15.24
CA GLU A 219 10.25 -20.71 -15.33
C GLU A 219 10.45 -22.21 -15.09
N GLU A 220 9.79 -22.77 -14.06
CA GLU A 220 9.78 -24.21 -13.77
C GLU A 220 9.19 -25.01 -14.94
N SER A 221 8.08 -24.53 -15.52
CA SER A 221 7.45 -25.16 -16.69
C SER A 221 8.41 -25.18 -17.88
N ILE A 222 9.06 -24.06 -18.21
CA ILE A 222 10.04 -24.00 -19.31
C ILE A 222 11.17 -25.01 -19.07
N ARG A 223 11.68 -25.10 -17.84
CA ARG A 223 12.74 -26.03 -17.45
C ARG A 223 12.32 -27.49 -17.66
N ASP A 224 11.09 -27.83 -17.31
CA ASP A 224 10.54 -29.17 -17.47
C ASP A 224 10.31 -29.53 -18.94
N PHE A 225 9.82 -28.60 -19.77
CA PHE A 225 9.70 -28.80 -21.21
C PHE A 225 11.06 -29.06 -21.87
N VAL A 226 12.09 -28.28 -21.51
CA VAL A 226 13.46 -28.50 -22.02
C VAL A 226 13.99 -29.87 -21.61
N ARG A 227 13.73 -30.31 -20.37
CA ARG A 227 14.14 -31.64 -19.89
C ARG A 227 13.43 -32.76 -20.64
N MET A 228 12.13 -32.58 -20.90
CA MET A 228 11.32 -33.54 -21.65
C MET A 228 11.78 -33.67 -23.11
N ASP A 229 12.04 -32.55 -23.78
CA ASP A 229 12.48 -32.54 -25.18
C ASP A 229 13.82 -33.27 -25.35
N LYS A 230 14.80 -32.98 -24.48
CA LYS A 230 16.07 -33.72 -24.42
C LYS A 230 15.85 -35.23 -24.23
N LYS A 231 14.92 -35.63 -23.35
CA LYS A 231 14.61 -37.05 -23.11
C LYS A 231 13.98 -37.71 -24.33
N MET A 232 13.12 -37.00 -25.06
CA MET A 232 12.48 -37.48 -26.28
C MET A 232 13.46 -37.62 -27.44
N GLU A 233 14.38 -36.67 -27.59
CA GLU A 233 15.44 -36.72 -28.60
C GLU A 233 16.39 -37.91 -28.38
N LEU A 234 16.82 -38.12 -27.14
CA LEU A 234 17.63 -39.30 -26.75
C LEU A 234 16.89 -40.61 -27.06
N LYS A 235 15.59 -40.70 -26.78
CA LYS A 235 14.78 -41.89 -27.12
C LYS A 235 14.71 -42.10 -28.64
N ARG A 236 14.49 -41.04 -29.42
CA ARG A 236 14.47 -41.11 -30.90
C ARG A 236 15.80 -41.59 -31.46
N GLN A 237 16.92 -41.12 -30.92
CA GLN A 237 18.25 -41.58 -31.33
C GLN A 237 18.47 -43.06 -31.01
N LYS A 238 18.08 -43.52 -29.81
CA LYS A 238 18.17 -44.94 -29.42
C LYS A 238 17.33 -45.85 -30.33
N MET A 239 16.11 -45.44 -30.68
CA MET A 239 15.25 -46.21 -31.60
C MET A 239 15.86 -46.30 -33.00
N LYS A 240 16.45 -45.21 -33.52
CA LYS A 240 17.17 -45.21 -34.80
C LYS A 240 18.39 -46.13 -34.79
N GLN A 241 19.11 -46.21 -33.67
CA GLN A 241 20.26 -47.11 -33.53
C GLN A 241 19.84 -48.58 -33.41
N ALA A 242 18.76 -48.88 -32.69
CA ALA A 242 18.23 -50.24 -32.58
C ALA A 242 17.78 -50.80 -33.94
N GLY A 243 17.00 -50.03 -34.70
CA GLY A 243 16.54 -50.46 -36.04
C GLY A 243 17.65 -50.59 -37.09
N ARG A 244 18.85 -50.05 -36.84
CA ARG A 244 20.03 -50.29 -37.68
C ARG A 244 20.77 -51.58 -37.35
N LYS A 245 20.64 -52.12 -36.14
CA LYS A 245 21.30 -53.39 -35.75
C LYS A 245 20.53 -54.63 -36.20
N GLU A 246 19.24 -54.48 -36.51
CA GLU A 246 18.37 -55.56 -36.99
C GLU A 246 18.41 -55.76 -38.52
N ARG A 247 19.11 -54.88 -39.24
CA ARG A 247 19.34 -54.99 -40.69
C ARG A 247 20.78 -55.39 -40.96
#